data_AF-A0AAW5R616-F1
#
_entry.id   AF-A0AAW5R616-F1
#
_cell.length_a   1.000
_cell.length_b   1.000
_cell.length_c   1.000
_cell.angle_alpha   90.00
_cell.angle_beta   90.00
_cell.angle_gamma   90.00
#
_symmetry.space_group_name_H-M   'P 1'
#
loop_
_entity.id
_entity.type
_entity.pdbx_description
1 polymer ?
#
loop_
_entity_poly.entity_id
_entity_poly.type
_entity_poly.pdbx_seq_one_letter_code
_entity_poly.pdbx_strand_id
1 'polypeptide(L)'
;MSNQINNSLPKIYDVSEMHDAVSLAAHDMNWMNTAISHIRAEVRKLNKLAEEGKNISQYHFTELIHHIDMYEYLAELRHECHANDAERLEKEWKSSIQKAGV
;
A
#
# COMPACT_ATOMS: atom_id res chain seq x y z
N MET A 1 22.79 -44.87 -2.15
CA MET A 1 21.55 -44.09 -2.25
C MET A 1 21.46 -43.26 -0.97
N SER A 2 21.74 -41.96 -1.05
CA SER A 2 21.67 -41.08 0.12
C SER A 2 20.28 -40.47 0.20
N ASN A 3 19.50 -40.87 1.20
CA ASN A 3 18.26 -40.20 1.55
C ASN A 3 18.61 -38.87 2.23
N GLN A 4 18.52 -37.77 1.48
CA GLN A 4 18.51 -36.43 2.06
C GLN A 4 17.13 -36.21 2.70
N ILE A 5 17.09 -36.23 4.02
CA ILE A 5 15.94 -35.78 4.81
C ILE A 5 15.94 -34.26 4.73
N ASN A 6 15.03 -33.69 3.94
CA ASN A 6 14.83 -32.25 3.81
C ASN A 6 14.20 -31.71 5.11
N ASN A 7 15.04 -31.44 6.12
CA ASN A 7 14.66 -30.72 7.34
C ASN A 7 14.45 -29.23 7.04
N SER A 8 13.39 -28.86 6.33
CA SER A 8 12.94 -27.46 6.33
C SER A 8 12.12 -27.24 7.60
N LEU A 9 12.77 -26.79 8.68
CA LEU A 9 12.06 -26.30 9.85
C LEU A 9 11.05 -25.21 9.42
N PRO A 10 9.86 -25.14 10.04
CA PRO A 10 8.93 -24.05 9.80
C PRO A 10 9.64 -22.72 10.03
N LYS A 11 9.48 -21.76 9.10
CA LYS A 11 9.97 -20.40 9.30
C LYS A 11 9.14 -19.78 10.44
N ILE A 12 9.80 -19.45 11.54
CA ILE A 12 9.17 -18.79 12.69
C ILE A 12 9.37 -17.30 12.49
N TYR A 13 8.27 -16.57 12.33
CA TYR A 13 8.35 -15.12 12.29
C TYR A 13 8.46 -14.57 13.71
N ASP A 14 9.44 -13.73 13.96
CA ASP A 14 9.58 -13.08 15.25
C ASP A 14 8.78 -11.77 15.34
N VAL A 15 8.73 -11.19 16.55
CA VAL A 15 7.98 -9.97 16.82
C VAL A 15 8.51 -8.78 16.01
N SER A 16 9.79 -8.77 15.63
CA SER A 16 10.39 -7.71 14.82
C SER A 16 9.90 -7.78 13.37
N GLU A 17 9.81 -8.98 12.79
CA GLU A 17 9.27 -9.16 11.44
C GLU A 17 7.79 -8.78 11.37
N MET A 18 7.00 -9.10 12.40
CA MET A 18 5.60 -8.66 12.50
C MET A 18 5.48 -7.15 12.68
N HIS A 19 6.36 -6.55 13.49
CA HIS A 19 6.42 -5.11 13.69
C HIS A 19 6.72 -4.38 12.37
N ASP A 20 7.66 -4.87 11.57
CA ASP A 20 8.03 -4.27 10.30
C ASP A 20 6.87 -4.30 9.30
N ALA A 21 6.17 -5.45 9.19
CA ALA A 21 5.01 -5.58 8.32
C ALA A 21 3.88 -4.61 8.70
N VAL A 22 3.53 -4.53 9.98
CA VAL A 22 2.47 -3.63 10.46
C VAL A 22 2.89 -2.17 10.36
N SER A 23 4.16 -1.85 10.61
CA SER A 23 4.69 -0.49 10.48
C SER A 23 4.66 0.00 9.04
N LEU A 24 4.96 -0.88 8.07
CA LEU A 24 4.89 -0.56 6.65
C LEU A 24 3.44 -0.27 6.22
N ALA A 25 2.49 -1.10 6.64
CA ALA A 25 1.06 -0.87 6.38
C ALA A 25 0.56 0.45 7.00
N ALA A 26 0.97 0.75 8.24
CA ALA A 26 0.64 2.01 8.90
C ALA A 26 1.23 3.23 8.17
N HIS A 27 2.47 3.11 7.68
CA HIS A 27 3.12 4.15 6.90
C HIS A 27 2.38 4.43 5.59
N ASP A 28 1.96 3.39 4.87
CA ASP A 28 1.20 3.54 3.63
C ASP A 28 -0.16 4.22 3.85
N MET A 29 -0.85 3.87 4.92
CA MET A 29 -2.10 4.54 5.32
C MET A 29 -1.86 6.01 5.67
N ASN A 30 -0.75 6.35 6.32
CA ASN A 30 -0.39 7.73 6.61
C ASN A 30 -0.10 8.54 5.33
N TRP A 31 0.56 7.93 4.34
CA TRP A 31 0.74 8.55 3.03
C TRP A 31 -0.59 8.79 2.33
N MET A 32 -1.52 7.84 2.33
CA MET A 32 -2.83 8.04 1.70
C MET A 32 -3.65 9.12 2.41
N ASN A 33 -3.59 9.20 3.74
CA ASN A 33 -4.23 10.27 4.48
C ASN A 33 -3.65 11.66 4.11
N THR A 34 -2.33 11.73 3.95
CA THR A 34 -1.64 12.95 3.47
C THR A 34 -2.12 13.34 2.07
N ALA A 35 -2.17 12.38 1.14
CA ALA A 35 -2.65 12.60 -0.23
C ALA A 35 -4.10 13.11 -0.26
N ILE A 36 -5.00 12.47 0.49
CA ILE A 36 -6.41 12.89 0.61
C ILE A 36 -6.51 14.31 1.22
N SER A 37 -5.67 14.60 2.21
CA SER A 37 -5.64 15.93 2.83
C SER A 37 -5.17 17.02 1.86
N HIS A 38 -4.20 16.70 0.99
CA HIS A 38 -3.76 17.60 -0.07
C HIS A 38 -4.88 17.84 -1.11
N ILE A 39 -5.52 16.77 -1.61
CA ILE A 39 -6.68 16.88 -2.52
C ILE A 39 -7.77 17.76 -1.90
N ARG A 40 -8.09 17.57 -0.62
CA ARG A 40 -9.08 18.38 0.10
C ARG A 40 -8.70 19.85 0.14
N ALA A 41 -7.42 20.17 0.32
CA ALA A 41 -6.93 21.54 0.34
C ALA A 41 -7.08 22.22 -1.03
N GLU A 42 -6.67 21.54 -2.11
CA GLU A 42 -6.80 22.08 -3.48
C GLU A 42 -8.28 22.23 -3.88
N VAL A 43 -9.16 21.28 -3.54
CA VAL A 43 -10.61 21.43 -3.77
C VAL A 43 -11.17 22.64 -3.03
N ARG A 44 -10.77 22.87 -1.77
CA ARG A 44 -11.21 24.06 -1.00
C ARG A 44 -10.75 25.36 -1.64
N LYS A 45 -9.53 25.39 -2.17
CA LYS A 45 -8.98 26.55 -2.91
C LYS A 45 -9.78 26.82 -4.17
N LEU A 46 -10.12 25.78 -4.94
CA LEU A 46 -10.98 25.90 -6.12
C LEU A 46 -12.38 26.43 -5.77
N ASN A 47 -13.00 25.89 -4.72
CA ASN A 47 -14.30 26.38 -4.24
C ASN A 47 -14.25 27.86 -3.86
N LYS A 48 -13.20 28.29 -3.15
CA LYS A 48 -13.03 29.70 -2.78
C LYS A 48 -12.91 30.61 -4.00
N LEU A 49 -12.17 30.18 -5.04
CA LEU A 49 -12.09 30.93 -6.30
C LEU A 49 -13.48 31.06 -6.96
N ALA A 50 -14.28 30.01 -6.93
CA ALA A 50 -15.66 30.02 -7.45
C ALA A 50 -16.55 31.01 -6.68
N GLU A 51 -16.49 30.96 -5.34
CA GLU A 51 -17.25 31.84 -4.45
C GLU A 51 -16.88 33.32 -4.65
N GLU A 52 -15.62 33.61 -4.95
CA GLU A 52 -15.12 34.95 -5.29
C GLU A 52 -15.58 35.42 -6.70
N GLY A 53 -16.35 34.62 -7.43
CA GLY A 53 -16.83 34.93 -8.78
C GLY A 53 -15.73 34.87 -9.84
N LYS A 54 -14.59 34.23 -9.56
CA LYS A 54 -13.51 34.08 -10.53
C LYS A 54 -13.89 33.03 -11.58
N ASN A 55 -13.47 33.27 -12.81
CA ASN A 55 -13.67 32.32 -13.88
C ASN A 55 -12.76 31.10 -13.69
N ILE A 56 -13.35 29.95 -13.36
CA ILE A 56 -12.62 28.69 -13.24
C ILE A 56 -12.53 28.04 -14.61
N SER A 57 -11.30 27.80 -15.06
CA SER A 57 -10.97 27.09 -16.28
C SER A 57 -10.28 25.75 -15.98
N GLN A 58 -10.19 24.88 -17.01
CA GLN A 58 -9.49 23.58 -16.93
C GLN A 58 -8.06 23.66 -16.36
N TYR A 59 -7.36 24.78 -16.55
CA TYR A 59 -5.99 24.97 -16.05
C TYR A 59 -5.90 24.95 -14.53
N HIS A 60 -6.98 25.33 -13.83
CA HIS A 60 -7.03 25.28 -12.37
C HIS A 60 -7.10 23.83 -11.85
N PHE A 61 -7.57 22.90 -12.67
CA PHE A 61 -7.66 21.48 -12.32
C PHE A 61 -6.41 20.70 -12.73
N THR A 62 -5.56 21.23 -13.61
CA THR A 62 -4.41 20.49 -14.17
C THR A 62 -3.47 20.02 -13.06
N GLU A 63 -3.14 20.88 -12.10
CA GLU A 63 -2.30 20.49 -10.97
C GLU A 63 -3.00 19.46 -10.07
N LEU A 64 -4.29 19.61 -9.81
CA LEU A 64 -5.05 18.67 -8.97
C LEU A 64 -5.11 17.28 -9.62
N ILE A 65 -5.40 17.22 -10.92
CA ILE A 65 -5.44 15.96 -11.68
C ILE A 65 -4.06 15.30 -11.67
N HIS A 66 -3.00 16.06 -11.94
CA HIS A 66 -1.64 15.51 -11.92
C HIS A 66 -1.27 14.89 -10.57
N HIS A 67 -1.63 15.53 -9.45
CA HIS A 67 -1.40 14.95 -8.14
C HIS A 67 -2.25 13.71 -7.88
N ILE A 68 -3.51 13.70 -8.32
CA ILE A 68 -4.39 12.52 -8.20
C ILE A 68 -3.77 11.34 -8.97
N ASP A 69 -3.36 11.54 -10.22
CA ASP A 69 -2.74 10.50 -11.05
C ASP A 69 -1.48 9.94 -10.39
N MET A 70 -0.62 10.80 -9.82
CA MET A 70 0.55 10.36 -9.07
C MET A 70 0.19 9.56 -7.81
N TYR A 71 -0.82 10.00 -7.06
CA TYR A 71 -1.26 9.31 -5.85
C TYR A 71 -1.87 7.94 -6.18
N GLU A 72 -2.67 7.86 -7.24
CA GLU A 72 -3.25 6.61 -7.73
C GLU A 72 -2.16 5.62 -8.13
N TYR A 73 -1.19 6.04 -8.95
CA TYR A 73 -0.05 5.20 -9.34
C TYR A 73 0.72 4.66 -8.13
N LEU A 74 1.00 5.51 -7.12
CA LEU A 74 1.70 5.08 -5.91
C LEU A 74 0.87 4.13 -5.05
N ALA A 75 -0.45 4.36 -4.97
CA ALA A 75 -1.36 3.50 -4.22
C ALA A 75 -1.46 2.11 -4.86
N GLU A 76 -1.59 2.04 -6.19
CA GLU A 76 -1.60 0.79 -6.95
C GLU A 76 -0.30 0.02 -6.77
N LEU A 77 0.85 0.67 -6.99
CA LEU A 77 2.17 0.01 -6.86
C LEU A 77 2.38 -0.58 -5.46
N ARG A 78 2.02 0.17 -4.42
CA ARG A 78 2.13 -0.32 -3.03
C ARG A 78 1.14 -1.45 -2.76
N HIS A 79 -0.08 -1.33 -3.24
CA HIS A 79 -1.09 -2.39 -3.12
C HIS A 79 -0.62 -3.68 -3.77
N GLU A 80 -0.11 -3.62 -5.01
CA GLU A 80 0.42 -4.78 -5.72
C GLU A 80 1.58 -5.44 -4.97
N CYS A 81 2.50 -4.64 -4.42
CA CYS A 81 3.61 -5.14 -3.61
C CYS A 81 3.10 -5.96 -2.42
N HIS A 82 2.17 -5.39 -1.64
CA HIS A 82 1.58 -6.06 -0.47
C HIS A 82 0.74 -7.27 -0.84
N ALA A 83 -0.01 -7.21 -1.94
CA ALA A 83 -0.81 -8.33 -2.44
C ALA A 83 0.08 -9.51 -2.85
N ASN A 84 1.17 -9.24 -3.57
CA ASN A 84 2.15 -10.25 -3.96
C ASN A 84 2.86 -10.87 -2.76
N ASP A 85 3.25 -10.05 -1.78
CA ASP A 85 3.86 -10.53 -0.55
C ASP A 85 2.88 -11.36 0.29
N ALA A 86 1.62 -10.93 0.40
CA ALA A 86 0.57 -11.69 1.08
C ALA A 86 0.33 -13.05 0.42
N GLU A 87 0.25 -13.11 -0.92
CA GLU A 87 0.08 -14.37 -1.65
C GLU A 87 1.29 -15.31 -1.46
N ARG A 88 2.52 -14.77 -1.50
CA ARG A 88 3.74 -15.54 -1.22
C ARG A 88 3.70 -16.12 0.19
N LEU A 89 3.42 -15.30 1.19
CA LEU A 89 3.37 -15.70 2.60
C LEU A 89 2.27 -16.73 2.86
N GLU A 90 1.11 -16.60 2.21
CA GLU A 90 0.04 -17.60 2.28
C GLU A 90 0.48 -18.97 1.75
N LYS A 91 1.20 -19.00 0.62
CA LYS A 91 1.77 -20.24 0.06
C LYS A 91 2.82 -20.86 0.98
N GLU A 92 3.69 -20.03 1.57
CA GLU A 92 4.71 -20.47 2.53
C GLU A 92 4.06 -21.07 3.79
N TRP A 93 3.03 -20.42 4.33
CA TRP A 93 2.28 -20.88 5.49
C TRP A 93 1.52 -22.19 5.22
N LYS A 94 0.79 -22.30 4.11
CA LYS A 94 0.11 -23.54 3.71
C LYS A 94 1.11 -24.70 3.56
N SER A 95 2.27 -24.43 2.97
CA SER A 95 3.33 -25.43 2.81
C SER A 95 3.94 -25.85 4.15
N SER A 96 4.06 -24.95 5.13
CA SER A 96 4.59 -25.29 6.45
C SER A 96 3.64 -26.17 7.25
N ILE A 97 2.31 -25.95 7.13
CA ILE A 97 1.29 -26.82 7.70
C ILE A 97 1.36 -28.23 7.09
N GLN A 98 1.42 -28.33 5.75
CA GLN A 98 1.45 -29.63 5.07
C GLN A 98 2.70 -30.45 5.41
N LYS A 99 3.85 -29.78 5.63
CA LYS A 99 5.09 -30.43 6.08
C LYS A 99 5.07 -30.84 7.55
N ALA A 100 4.24 -30.21 8.38
CA ALA A 100 4.11 -30.52 9.80
C ALA A 100 3.23 -31.76 10.09
N GLY A 101 2.61 -32.37 9.08
CA GLY A 101 1.91 -33.65 9.21
C GLY A 101 0.60 -33.58 9.99
N VAL A 102 -0.19 -32.52 9.78
CA VAL A 102 -1.62 -32.46 10.18
C VAL A 102 -2.48 -32.67 8.94
#